data_AF-A0A2T3FLI1-F1
#
_entry.id   AF-A0A2T3FLI1-F1
#
_cell.length_a   1.000
_cell.length_b   1.000
_cell.length_c   1.000
_cell.angle_alpha   90.00
_cell.angle_beta   90.00
_cell.angle_gamma   90.00
#
_symmetry.space_group_name_H-M   'P 1'
#
loop_
_entity.id
_entity.type
_entity.pdbx_description
1 polymer ?
#
loop_
_entity_poly.entity_id
_entity_poly.type
_entity_poly.pdbx_seq_one_letter_code
_entity_poly.pdbx_strand_id
1 'polypeptide(L)' 'MTRNKRDPKKVALAQAIIDAYNPNSVEDMNDALKDLFGPLFESMLQGEMNNHLGYESNDKGIKQT' A
#
# COMPACT_ATOMS: atom_id res chain seq x y z
N MET A 1 -29.29 -16.68 9.09
CA MET A 1 -28.10 -16.34 8.27
C MET A 1 -27.61 -14.96 8.69
N THR A 2 -26.51 -14.89 9.43
CA THR A 2 -25.95 -13.63 9.92
C THR A 2 -25.33 -12.90 8.74
N ARG A 3 -25.95 -11.82 8.27
CA ARG A 3 -25.35 -10.94 7.25
C ARG A 3 -24.08 -10.34 7.85
N ASN A 4 -22.93 -10.86 7.43
CA ASN A 4 -21.63 -10.34 7.85
C ASN A 4 -21.57 -8.87 7.39
N LYS A 5 -21.69 -7.93 8.34
CA LYS A 5 -21.62 -6.50 8.03
C LYS A 5 -20.22 -6.25 7.48
N ARG A 6 -20.13 -5.89 6.21
CA ARG A 6 -18.86 -5.48 5.60
C ARG A 6 -18.36 -4.27 6.36
N ASP A 7 -17.08 -4.31 6.74
CA ASP A 7 -16.44 -3.19 7.40
C ASP A 7 -16.51 -1.96 6.47
N PRO A 8 -17.05 -0.82 6.94
CA PRO A 8 -17.23 0.36 6.09
C PRO A 8 -15.92 0.91 5.53
N LYS A 9 -14.79 0.74 6.24
CA LYS A 9 -13.47 1.16 5.76
C LYS A 9 -13.01 0.31 4.59
N LYS A 10 -13.27 -1.01 4.64
CA LYS A 10 -12.95 -1.93 3.54
C LYS A 10 -13.76 -1.59 2.28
N VAL A 11 -15.04 -1.22 2.47
CA VAL A 11 -15.91 -0.79 1.36
C VAL A 11 -15.40 0.51 0.75
N ALA A 12 -15.03 1.49 1.57
CA ALA A 12 -14.49 2.76 1.10
C ALA A 12 -13.19 2.58 0.30
N LEU A 13 -12.28 1.73 0.78
CA LEU A 13 -11.04 1.42 0.08
C LEU A 13 -11.31 0.74 -1.28
N ALA A 14 -12.20 -0.24 -1.32
CA ALA A 14 -12.57 -0.91 -2.57
C ALA A 14 -13.18 0.07 -3.58
N GLN A 15 -14.01 1.01 -3.13
CA GLN A 15 -14.58 2.04 -4.00
C GLN A 15 -13.50 2.96 -4.56
N ALA A 16 -12.55 3.41 -3.73
CA ALA A 16 -11.45 4.25 -4.18
C ALA A 16 -10.59 3.57 -5.27
N ILE A 17 -10.39 2.25 -5.17
CA ILE A 17 -9.67 1.47 -6.19
C ILE A 17 -10.46 1.44 -7.51
N ILE A 18 -11.78 1.21 -7.44
CA ILE A 18 -12.66 1.22 -8.62
C ILE A 18 -12.66 2.60 -9.27
N ASP A 19 -12.76 3.68 -8.49
CA ASP A 19 -12.81 5.05 -9.00
C ASP A 19 -11.49 5.46 -9.67
N ALA A 20 -10.34 5.01 -9.13
CA ALA A 20 -9.02 5.35 -9.64
C ALA A 20 -8.67 4.62 -10.95
N TYR A 21 -9.04 3.34 -11.07
CA TYR A 21 -8.65 2.50 -12.21
C TYR A 21 -9.79 2.27 -13.22
N ASN A 22 -11.03 2.57 -12.85
CA ASN A 22 -12.25 2.40 -13.64
C ASN A 22 -12.27 1.11 -14.51
N PRO A 23 -12.12 -0.07 -13.89
CA PRO A 23 -11.95 -1.32 -14.61
C PRO A 23 -13.26 -1.74 -15.30
N ASN A 24 -13.16 -2.20 -16.55
CA ASN A 24 -14.29 -2.69 -17.34
C ASN A 24 -14.36 -4.23 -17.38
N SER A 25 -13.27 -4.90 -16.99
CA SER A 25 -13.14 -6.35 -16.96
C SER A 25 -12.50 -6.86 -15.66
N VAL A 26 -12.53 -8.18 -15.46
CA VAL A 26 -11.87 -8.83 -14.32
C VAL A 26 -10.35 -8.73 -14.47
N GLU A 27 -9.87 -8.79 -15.71
CA GLU A 27 -8.47 -8.61 -16.09
C GLU A 27 -7.99 -7.20 -15.70
N ASP A 28 -8.76 -6.16 -16.02
CA ASP A 28 -8.43 -4.77 -15.66
C ASP A 28 -8.33 -4.59 -14.14
N MET A 29 -9.26 -5.22 -13.39
CA MET A 29 -9.21 -5.20 -11.92
C MET A 29 -7.97 -5.92 -11.39
N ASN A 30 -7.59 -7.05 -12.00
CA ASN A 30 -6.41 -7.80 -11.60
C ASN A 30 -5.13 -7.01 -11.86
N ASP A 31 -5.04 -6.30 -12.98
CA ASP A 31 -3.90 -5.45 -13.31
C ASP A 31 -3.83 -4.22 -12.38
N ALA A 32 -4.97 -3.58 -12.10
CA ALA A 32 -5.05 -2.52 -11.10
C ALA A 32 -4.53 -2.97 -9.71
N LEU A 33 -4.90 -4.18 -9.27
CA LEU A 33 -4.41 -4.73 -8.01
C LEU A 33 -2.90 -5.00 -8.03
N LYS A 34 -2.34 -5.50 -9.14
CA LYS A 34 -0.88 -5.68 -9.29
C LYS A 34 -0.14 -4.36 -9.21
N ASP A 35 -0.65 -3.33 -9.87
CA ASP A 35 -0.06 -1.98 -9.85
C ASP A 35 -0.07 -1.39 -8.45
N LEU A 36 -1.12 -1.62 -7.66
CA LEU A 36 -1.20 -1.19 -6.26
C LEU A 36 -0.21 -1.94 -5.35
N PHE A 37 0.09 -3.21 -5.64
CA PHE A 37 1.01 -3.99 -4.82
C PHE A 37 2.46 -3.50 -4.91
N GLY A 38 2.89 -2.91 -6.03
CA GLY A 38 4.23 -2.33 -6.17
C GLY A 38 4.53 -1.28 -5.08
N PRO A 39 3.80 -0.16 -5.05
CA PRO A 39 3.97 0.87 -4.03
C PRO A 39 3.73 0.38 -2.60
N LEU A 40 2.79 -0.56 -2.40
CA LEU A 40 2.55 -1.14 -1.08
C LEU A 40 3.78 -1.91 -0.59
N PHE A 41 4.35 -2.80 -1.41
CA PHE A 41 5.55 -3.54 -1.05
C PHE A 41 6.76 -2.63 -0.91
N GLU A 42 6.93 -1.63 -1.78
CA GLU A 42 7.99 -0.62 -1.62
C GLU A 42 7.85 0.14 -0.29
N SER A 43 6.63 0.55 0.08
CA SER A 43 6.40 1.25 1.35
C SER A 43 6.69 0.37 2.56
N MET A 44 6.37 -0.92 2.48
CA MET A 44 6.69 -1.90 3.52
C MET A 44 8.19 -2.12 3.62
N LEU A 45 8.88 -2.34 2.50
CA LEU A 45 10.33 -2.54 2.47
C LEU A 45 11.08 -1.27 2.91
N GLN A 46 10.61 -0.09 2.53
CA GLN A 46 11.15 1.18 3.02
C GLN A 46 10.90 1.37 4.52
N GLY A 47 9.72 0.98 5.00
CA GLY A 47 9.41 0.94 6.43
C GLY A 47 10.35 0.01 7.19
N GLU A 48 10.64 -1.18 6.66
CA GLU A 48 11.62 -2.11 7.21
C GLU A 48 13.04 -1.52 7.20
N MET A 49 13.48 -0.88 6.12
CA MET A 49 14.77 -0.19 6.07
C MET A 49 14.87 0.92 7.11
N ASN A 50 13.85 1.78 7.22
CA ASN A 50 13.82 2.88 8.19
C ASN A 50 13.82 2.35 9.64
N ASN A 51 13.10 1.26 9.90
CA ASN A 51 13.00 0.65 11.23
C ASN A 51 14.24 -0.19 11.60
N HIS A 52 14.97 -0.72 10.61
CA HIS A 52 16.19 -1.51 10.82
C HIS A 52 17.47 -0.65 10.90
N LEU A 53 17.50 0.53 10.27
CA LEU A 53 18.67 1.40 10.29
C LEU A 53 18.72 2.37 11.47
N GLY A 54 17.58 2.71 12.08
CA GLY A 54 17.53 3.68 13.18
C GLY A 54 17.96 5.11 12.82
N TYR A 55 18.21 5.38 11.53
CA TYR A 55 18.55 6.69 10.97
C TYR A 55 17.87 6.83 9.60
N GLU A 56 17.36 8.03 9.30
CA GLU A 56 16.70 8.36 8.03
C GLU A 56 17.66 8.25 6.83
N SER A 57 17.11 7.92 5.65
CA SER A 57 17.84 7.95 4.37
C SER A 57 18.51 9.31 4.15
N ASN A 58 19.84 9.32 4.02
CA ASN A 58 20.71 10.49 3.88
C ASN A 58 21.04 11.28 5.15
N ASP A 59 21.00 10.67 6.34
CA ASP A 59 21.61 11.28 7.52
C ASP A 59 23.14 11.40 7.33
N LYS A 60 23.59 12.61 6.99
CA LYS A 60 25.00 13.02 6.90
C LYS A 60 25.51 13.59 8.22
N GLY A 61 24.85 13.30 9.34
CA GLY A 61 25.37 13.59 10.67
C GLY A 61 26.76 12.99 10.83
N ILE A 62 27.74 13.82 11.15
CA ILE A 62 29.12 13.41 11.38
C ILE A 62 29.12 12.31 12.44
N LYS A 63 29.59 11.12 12.07
CA LYS A 63 29.84 10.04 13.04
C LYS A 63 30.96 10.51 13.94
N GLN A 64 30.67 10.81 15.21
CA GLN A 64 31.73 10.95 16.21
C GLN A 64 32.40 9.58 16.34
N THR A 65 33.72 9.59 16.12
CA THR A 65 34.62 8.43 16.17
C THR A 65 34.69 7.83 17.56
#